data_AF-A0A7T8KA38-F1
#
_entry.id   AF-A0A7T8KA38-F1
#
_cell.length_a   1.000
_cell.length_b   1.000
_cell.length_c   1.000
_cell.angle_alpha   90.00
_cell.angle_beta   90.00
_cell.angle_gamma   90.00
#
_symmetry.space_group_name_H-M   'P 1'
#
loop_
_entity.id
_entity.type
_entity.pdbx_description
1 polymer ?
#
loop_
_entity_poly.entity_id
_entity_poly.type
_entity_poly.pdbx_seq_one_letter_code
_entity_poly.pdbx_strand_id
1 'polypeptide(L)'
;MSPRSTFLIATSVLSCRVHAEPDPDVKWMKNSQELMDSGGRYKVSFDGKREYSLSISNVGIEDFASYACSAINSLGKDQRIVRLSGEHTWDWKYILEDLMEYLQLCGAISVSNHVSIPSREYFVHACSVNI
;
A
#
# COMPACT_ATOMS: atom_id res chain seq x y z
N MET A 1 -18.36 -6.13 20.04
CA MET A 1 -17.23 -6.89 19.43
C MET A 1 -17.17 -6.45 17.98
N SER A 2 -16.10 -5.78 17.56
CA SER A 2 -15.97 -5.19 16.21
C SER A 2 -15.92 -6.30 15.15
N PRO A 3 -16.65 -6.18 14.02
CA PRO A 3 -16.59 -7.18 12.97
C PRO A 3 -15.16 -7.21 12.44
N ARG A 4 -14.52 -8.38 12.48
CA ARG A 4 -13.22 -8.59 11.84
C ARG A 4 -13.41 -8.27 10.36
N SER A 5 -12.91 -7.12 9.92
CA SER A 5 -12.79 -6.78 8.50
C SER A 5 -12.11 -7.96 7.82
N THR A 6 -12.87 -8.73 7.06
CA THR A 6 -12.33 -9.77 6.20
C THR A 6 -11.64 -9.05 5.05
N PHE A 7 -10.40 -8.61 5.28
CA PHE A 7 -9.50 -8.10 4.27
C PHE A 7 -9.23 -9.25 3.30
N LEU A 8 -9.82 -9.22 2.11
CA LEU A 8 -9.34 -10.02 1.00
C LEU A 8 -7.90 -9.56 0.72
N ILE A 9 -6.94 -10.40 1.09
CA ILE A 9 -5.53 -10.51 0.67
C ILE A 9 -5.17 -9.64 -0.55
N ALA A 10 -4.98 -8.34 -0.34
CA ALA A 10 -4.43 -7.43 -1.34
C ALA A 10 -2.92 -7.39 -1.14
N THR A 11 -2.16 -7.62 -2.23
CA THR A 11 -0.71 -7.46 -2.25
C THR A 11 -0.38 -6.26 -3.11
N SER A 12 0.41 -5.32 -2.60
CA SER A 12 0.93 -4.20 -3.38
C SER A 12 2.42 -4.36 -3.59
N VAL A 13 2.90 -3.99 -4.78
CA VAL A 13 4.32 -4.01 -5.13
C VAL A 13 4.77 -2.59 -5.40
N LEU A 14 5.77 -2.13 -4.67
CA LEU A 14 6.46 -0.87 -4.91
C LEU A 14 7.73 -1.18 -5.71
N SER A 15 7.97 -0.48 -6.82
CA SER A 15 9.19 -0.66 -7.60
C SER A 15 10.03 0.62 -7.62
N CYS A 16 11.34 0.43 -7.62
CA CYS A 16 12.31 1.50 -7.76
C CYS A 16 13.42 1.06 -8.71
N ARG A 17 13.66 1.88 -9.74
CA ARG A 17 14.80 1.67 -10.63
C ARG A 17 16.04 2.36 -10.06
N VAL A 18 17.13 1.63 -9.90
CA VAL A 18 18.40 2.16 -9.38
C VAL A 18 19.46 2.11 -10.47
N HIS A 19 20.09 3.26 -10.72
CA HIS A 19 21.29 3.37 -11.54
C HIS A 19 22.46 3.68 -10.63
N ALA A 20 23.41 2.75 -10.51
CA ALA A 20 24.61 2.91 -9.71
C ALA A 20 25.72 2.00 -10.24
N GLU A 21 26.96 2.49 -10.18
CA GLU A 21 28.18 1.75 -10.46
C GLU A 21 29.26 2.25 -9.49
N PRO A 22 29.84 1.43 -8.60
CA PRO A 22 29.61 0.00 -8.38
C PRO A 22 28.22 -0.35 -7.83
N ASP A 23 27.88 -1.65 -7.83
CA ASP A 23 26.61 -2.18 -7.31
C ASP A 23 26.26 -1.62 -5.93
N PRO A 24 25.03 -1.10 -5.74
CA PRO A 24 24.60 -0.49 -4.48
C PRO A 24 23.98 -1.51 -3.52
N ASP A 25 24.11 -1.23 -2.22
CA ASP A 25 23.23 -1.77 -1.18
C ASP A 25 21.92 -1.00 -1.19
N VAL A 26 20.80 -1.70 -1.43
CA VAL A 26 19.46 -1.09 -1.56
C VAL A 26 18.58 -1.50 -0.41
N LYS A 27 18.04 -0.50 0.28
CA LYS A 27 17.18 -0.65 1.46
C LYS A 27 15.86 0.08 1.28
N TRP A 28 14.79 -0.53 1.77
CA TRP A 28 13.47 0.10 1.83
C TRP A 28 13.22 0.66 3.23
N MET A 29 12.66 1.86 3.28
CA MET A 29 12.27 2.54 4.52
C MET A 29 10.77 2.79 4.51
N LYS A 30 10.09 2.63 5.65
CA LYS A 30 8.70 3.09 5.88
C LYS A 30 8.75 4.14 6.99
N ASN A 31 8.26 5.36 6.72
CA ASN A 31 8.28 6.45 7.70
C ASN A 31 9.67 6.66 8.36
N SER A 32 10.74 6.63 7.54
CA SER A 32 12.14 6.77 7.98
C SER A 32 12.70 5.63 8.84
N GLN A 33 11.98 4.52 9.00
CA GLN A 33 12.49 3.30 9.63
C GLN A 33 12.79 2.24 8.57
N GLU A 34 13.96 1.59 8.67
CA GLU A 34 14.36 0.52 7.75
C GLU A 34 13.41 -0.68 7.87
N LEU A 35 12.89 -1.14 6.74
CA LEU A 35 12.11 -2.35 6.64
C LEU A 35 13.08 -3.53 6.54
N MET A 36 13.06 -4.39 7.55
CA MET A 36 13.80 -5.65 7.51
C MET A 36 12.98 -6.70 6.76
N ASP A 37 13.60 -7.32 5.75
CA ASP A 37 13.06 -8.53 5.14
C ASP A 37 13.19 -9.70 6.13
N SER A 38 12.20 -9.82 7.00
CA SER A 38 12.12 -10.83 8.06
C SER A 38 11.29 -12.05 7.65
N GLY A 39 11.06 -12.26 6.35
CA GLY A 39 10.20 -13.34 5.85
C GLY A 39 8.72 -13.19 6.22
N GLY A 40 8.31 -12.01 6.68
CA GLY A 40 6.94 -11.66 7.04
C GLY A 40 6.12 -11.13 5.86
N ARG A 41 5.35 -10.05 6.11
CA ARG A 41 4.49 -9.42 5.08
C ARG A 41 5.27 -8.62 4.02
N TYR A 42 6.47 -8.17 4.37
CA TYR A 42 7.36 -7.41 3.48
C TYR A 42 8.37 -8.37 2.84
N LYS A 43 8.51 -8.31 1.52
CA LYS A 43 9.52 -9.07 0.76
C LYS A 43 10.25 -8.15 -0.21
N VAL A 44 11.57 -8.17 -0.18
CA VAL A 44 12.39 -7.39 -1.10
C VAL A 44 12.89 -8.30 -2.22
N SER A 45 12.83 -7.84 -3.46
CA SER A 45 13.30 -8.59 -4.63
C SER A 45 14.08 -7.69 -5.57
N PHE A 46 15.05 -8.26 -6.28
CA PHE A 46 15.83 -7.58 -7.31
C PHE A 46 15.78 -8.39 -8.61
N ASP A 47 15.59 -7.72 -9.74
CA ASP A 47 15.47 -8.36 -11.06
C ASP A 47 16.82 -8.79 -11.68
N GLY A 48 17.95 -8.49 -11.02
CA GLY A 48 19.28 -8.75 -11.53
C GLY A 48 19.79 -7.68 -12.51
N LYS A 49 19.02 -6.63 -12.77
CA LYS A 49 19.40 -5.52 -13.65
C LYS A 49 19.42 -4.22 -12.87
N ARG A 50 18.25 -3.60 -12.69
CA ARG A 50 18.11 -2.25 -12.13
C ARG A 50 16.81 -2.06 -11.36
N GLU A 51 15.95 -3.06 -11.29
CA GLU A 51 14.64 -2.93 -10.65
C GLU A 51 14.64 -3.63 -9.29
N TYR A 52 14.47 -2.82 -8.24
CA TYR A 52 14.31 -3.27 -6.87
C TYR A 52 12.85 -3.10 -6.48
N SER A 53 12.25 -4.13 -5.93
CA SER A 53 10.83 -4.18 -5.61
C SER A 53 10.58 -4.57 -4.16
N LEU A 54 9.60 -3.93 -3.54
CA LEU A 54 9.08 -4.26 -2.21
C LEU A 54 7.64 -4.75 -2.38
N SER A 55 7.41 -6.02 -2.08
CA SER A 55 6.08 -6.62 -2.02
C SER A 55 5.53 -6.53 -0.59
N ILE A 56 4.31 -6.04 -0.44
CA ILE A 56 3.61 -5.87 0.84
C ILE A 56 2.34 -6.72 0.79
N SER A 57 2.29 -7.78 1.60
CA SER A 57 1.14 -8.69 1.68
C SER A 57 0.11 -8.20 2.70
N ASN A 58 -1.16 -8.50 2.48
CA ASN A 58 -2.27 -8.11 3.36
C ASN A 58 -2.30 -6.59 3.59
N VAL A 59 -2.27 -5.80 2.52
CA VAL A 59 -2.23 -4.34 2.59
C VAL A 59 -3.43 -3.80 3.38
N GLY A 60 -3.14 -3.15 4.51
CA GLY A 60 -4.10 -2.45 5.36
C GLY A 60 -4.01 -0.93 5.23
N ILE A 61 -4.88 -0.22 5.96
CA ILE A 61 -4.88 1.26 6.00
C ILE A 61 -3.56 1.77 6.57
N GLU A 62 -2.95 1.04 7.50
CA GLU A 62 -1.64 1.31 8.10
C GLU A 62 -0.47 1.16 7.12
N ASP A 63 -0.70 0.53 5.97
CA ASP A 63 0.32 0.37 4.93
C ASP A 63 0.33 1.56 3.96
N PHE A 64 -0.72 2.40 3.96
CA PHE A 64 -0.73 3.67 3.23
C PHE A 64 0.22 4.67 3.88
N ALA A 65 1.40 4.81 3.28
CA ALA A 65 2.49 5.59 3.82
C ALA A 65 3.43 6.06 2.70
N SER A 66 4.40 6.89 3.09
CA SER A 66 5.57 7.18 2.27
C SER A 66 6.65 6.14 2.55
N TYR A 67 6.99 5.38 1.52
CA TYR A 67 8.14 4.48 1.52
C TYR A 67 9.32 5.18 0.86
N ALA A 68 10.55 4.80 1.20
CA ALA A 68 11.72 5.28 0.50
C ALA A 68 12.60 4.11 0.05
N CYS A 69 13.04 4.15 -1.21
CA CYS A 69 14.12 3.29 -1.69
C CYS A 69 15.43 4.07 -1.53
N SER A 70 16.31 3.59 -0.66
CA SER A 70 17.64 4.15 -0.41
C SER A 70 18.67 3.23 -1.04
N ALA A 71 19.51 3.76 -1.91
CA ALA A 71 20.65 3.04 -2.46
C ALA A 71 21.94 3.66 -1.92
N ILE A 72 22.95 2.83 -1.64
CA ILE A 72 24.24 3.25 -1.08
C ILE A 72 25.33 2.42 -1.74
N ASN A 73 26.34 3.07 -2.32
CA ASN A 73 27.55 2.40 -2.78
C ASN A 73 28.80 3.13 -2.25
N SER A 74 29.98 2.73 -2.72
CA SER A 74 31.25 3.35 -2.33
C SER A 74 31.42 4.79 -2.79
N LEU A 75 30.65 5.24 -3.79
CA LEU A 75 30.71 6.59 -4.34
C LEU A 75 29.71 7.54 -3.68
N GLY A 76 28.61 7.01 -3.12
CA GLY A 76 27.61 7.86 -2.47
C GLY A 76 26.34 7.16 -2.04
N LYS A 77 25.35 7.99 -1.73
CA LYS A 77 24.01 7.59 -1.29
C LYS A 77 22.98 8.51 -1.93
N ASP A 78 21.92 7.91 -2.47
CA ASP A 78 20.73 8.61 -2.94
C ASP A 78 19.47 7.85 -2.46
N GLN A 79 18.37 8.56 -2.33
CA GLN A 79 17.09 7.98 -1.93
C GLN A 79 15.92 8.63 -2.64
N ARG A 80 14.84 7.88 -2.82
CA ARG A 80 13.60 8.40 -3.38
C ARG A 80 12.37 7.87 -2.70
N ILE A 81 11.38 8.74 -2.62
CA ILE A 81 10.10 8.46 -1.97
C ILE A 81 9.14 7.84 -2.98
N VAL A 82 8.56 6.71 -2.60
CA VAL A 82 7.46 6.02 -3.26
C VAL A 82 6.25 6.11 -2.33
N ARG A 83 5.16 6.71 -2.79
CA ARG A 83 3.93 6.82 -1.98
C ARG A 83 2.99 5.67 -2.30
N LEU A 84 2.56 4.95 -1.27
CA LEU A 84 1.45 4.00 -1.36
C LEU A 84 0.20 4.68 -0.83
N SER A 85 -0.80 4.84 -1.69
CA SER A 85 -2.10 5.41 -1.33
C SER A 85 -3.23 4.51 -1.83
N GLY A 86 -4.28 4.40 -1.02
CA GLY A 86 -5.56 3.83 -1.45
C GLY A 86 -6.65 4.87 -1.29
N GLU A 87 -7.71 4.73 -2.10
CA GLU A 87 -8.94 5.47 -1.84
C GLU A 87 -9.65 4.85 -0.64
N HIS A 88 -9.97 5.67 0.36
CA HIS A 88 -10.94 5.33 1.39
C HIS A 88 -12.32 5.31 0.75
N THR A 89 -12.65 4.29 -0.04
CA THR A 89 -14.06 3.93 -0.22
C THR A 89 -14.44 3.23 1.08
N TRP A 90 -14.78 4.02 2.11
CA TRP A 90 -15.75 3.53 3.07
C TRP A 90 -16.90 3.05 2.21
N ASP A 91 -17.13 1.74 2.16
CA ASP A 91 -18.39 1.22 1.69
C ASP A 91 -19.42 1.90 2.60
N TRP A 92 -19.94 3.05 2.16
CA TRP A 92 -20.98 3.82 2.85
C TRP A 92 -22.22 2.95 3.03
N LYS A 93 -22.33 1.86 2.26
CA LYS A 93 -23.18 0.70 2.51
C LYS A 93 -23.06 0.17 3.95
N TYR A 94 -21.87 -0.01 4.52
CA TYR A 94 -21.70 -0.51 5.90
C TYR A 94 -21.94 0.55 6.97
N ILE A 95 -21.62 1.82 6.71
CA ILE A 95 -21.98 2.92 7.63
C ILE A 95 -23.50 3.11 7.65
N LEU A 96 -24.16 2.92 6.51
CA LEU A 96 -25.61 2.92 6.44
C LEU A 96 -26.23 1.64 6.96
N GLU A 97 -25.62 0.46 6.91
CA GLU A 97 -26.25 -0.74 7.49
C GLU A 97 -26.43 -0.60 9.02
N ASP A 98 -25.43 -0.07 9.75
CA ASP A 98 -25.56 0.26 11.18
C ASP A 98 -26.53 1.44 11.45
N LEU A 99 -26.63 2.42 10.53
CA LEU A 99 -27.58 3.54 10.63
C LEU A 99 -29.00 3.20 10.10
N MET A 100 -29.14 2.16 9.29
CA MET A 100 -30.40 1.69 8.72
C MET A 100 -31.14 0.84 9.75
N GLU A 101 -30.45 0.16 10.66
CA GLU A 101 -31.07 -0.42 11.86
C GLU A 101 -31.66 0.69 12.76
N TYR A 102 -31.01 1.86 12.83
CA TYR A 102 -31.50 3.04 13.55
C TYR A 102 -32.67 3.75 12.82
N LEU A 103 -32.67 3.78 11.48
CA LEU A 103 -33.72 4.42 10.67
C LEU A 103 -34.92 3.50 10.36
N GLN A 104 -34.79 2.17 10.47
CA GLN A 104 -35.93 1.25 10.38
C GLN A 104 -36.85 1.30 11.61
N LEU A 105 -36.36 1.81 12.75
CA LEU A 105 -37.19 2.12 13.92
C LEU A 105 -38.10 3.34 13.70
N CYS A 106 -37.78 4.22 12.73
CA CYS A 106 -38.60 5.37 12.38
C CYS A 106 -39.34 5.21 11.04
N GLY A 107 -39.77 3.99 10.68
CA GLY A 107 -40.90 3.78 9.75
C GLY A 107 -40.89 4.50 8.40
N ALA A 108 -39.75 4.96 7.89
CA ALA A 108 -39.68 5.72 6.65
C ALA A 108 -38.41 5.36 5.88
N ILE A 109 -38.63 4.93 4.63
CA ILE A 109 -37.74 4.86 3.46
C ILE A 109 -37.61 3.44 2.89
N SER A 110 -38.06 3.27 1.63
CA SER A 110 -37.70 2.15 0.76
C SER A 110 -36.39 2.49 0.05
N VAL A 111 -35.35 1.68 0.21
CA VAL A 111 -34.07 1.87 -0.52
C VAL A 111 -34.15 1.12 -1.85
N SER A 112 -34.08 1.84 -2.98
CA SER A 112 -34.06 1.22 -4.31
C SER A 112 -32.64 0.73 -4.65
N ASN A 113 -32.55 -0.55 -5.00
CA ASN A 113 -31.30 -1.24 -5.32
C ASN A 113 -30.83 -0.90 -6.73
N HIS A 114 -29.71 -0.18 -6.85
CA HIS A 114 -28.64 -0.49 -7.81
C HIS A 114 -27.39 0.29 -7.41
N VAL A 115 -26.42 -0.40 -6.80
CA VAL A 115 -25.08 0.15 -6.54
C VAL A 115 -24.10 -0.70 -7.35
N SER A 116 -23.54 -0.11 -8.39
CA SER A 116 -22.37 -0.65 -9.09
C SER A 116 -21.16 -0.46 -8.19
N ILE A 117 -20.53 -1.57 -7.78
CA ILE A 117 -19.36 -1.58 -6.90
C ILE A 117 -18.10 -1.30 -7.75
N PRO A 118 -17.29 -0.26 -7.48
CA PRO A 118 -15.98 -0.14 -8.09
C PRO A 118 -15.01 -1.14 -7.46
N SER A 119 -14.19 -1.80 -8.29
CA SER A 119 -13.00 -2.51 -7.81
C SER A 119 -12.05 -1.51 -7.13
N ARG A 120 -11.55 -1.84 -5.93
CA ARG A 120 -10.57 -1.02 -5.21
C ARG A 120 -9.33 -0.78 -6.08
N GLU A 121 -9.01 0.48 -6.37
CA GLU A 121 -7.78 0.86 -7.07
C GLU A 121 -6.74 1.36 -6.06
N TYR A 122 -5.58 0.72 -6.03
CA TYR A 122 -4.42 1.17 -5.27
C TYR A 122 -3.48 1.91 -6.22
N PHE A 123 -3.05 3.10 -5.83
CA PHE A 123 -2.15 3.90 -6.66
C PHE A 123 -0.72 3.79 -6.11
N VAL A 124 0.17 3.28 -6.95
CA VAL A 124 1.61 3.23 -6.71
C VAL A 124 2.29 4.13 -7.73
N HIS A 125 3.04 5.10 -7.24
CA HIS A 125 3.88 5.93 -8.11
C HIS A 125 5.28 5.30 -8.20
N ALA A 126 5.67 4.84 -9.39
CA ALA A 126 7.01 4.33 -9.64
C ALA A 126 8.07 5.41 -9.39
N CYS A 127 9.27 5.01 -8.96
CA CYS A 127 10.36 5.95 -8.69
C CYS A 127 11.73 5.48 -9.19
N SER A 128 12.68 6.41 -9.30
CA SER A 128 14.04 6.16 -9.79
C SER A 128 15.11 6.87 -9.00
N VAL A 129 16.08 6.12 -8.47
CA VAL A 129 17.25 6.60 -7.69
C VAL A 129 18.49 6.56 -8.59
N ASN A 130 19.36 7.56 -8.49
CA ASN A 130 20.60 7.63 -9.27
C ASN A 130 21.78 7.91 -8.34
N ILE A 131 22.84 7.11 -8.45
CA ILE A 131 24.09 7.22 -7.67
C ILE A 131 25.28 7.11 -8.62
#